data_AF-A0A945ZGX1-F1
#
_entry.id   AF-A0A945ZGX1-F1
#
_cell.length_a   1.000
_cell.length_b   1.000
_cell.length_c   1.000
_cell.angle_alpha   90.00
_cell.angle_beta   90.00
_cell.angle_gamma   90.00
#
_symmetry.space_group_name_H-M   'P 1'
#
loop_
_entity.id
_entity.type
_entity.pdbx_description
1 polymer ?
#
loop_
_entity_poly.entity_id
_entity_poly.type
_entity_poly.pdbx_seq_one_letter_code
_entity_poly.pdbx_strand_id
1 'polypeptide(L)'
;MTIEKVGKKKKISPILDQILNGGASTSLNVLGVTRAMAPETPFFDSTALNRVIVFKYPNFTDQIADTNTHDYTTGETHLSTERPVETGVYIPNDETIPNEGGYAIYLRQRGSAGLLKQYLGVSEGDTAMADDMRKLDLIDQIPSLDPFLLKTTLEQEKIYVDPAYLNMAHKEEDEIKNVISEKVQPIVGRALGTDKASIEMSQRFIAAIWDPTPPEAKIFIDAFKISEN
;
A
#
# COMPACT_ATOMS: atom_id res chain seq x y z
N MET A 1 28.90 -27.79 -28.91
CA MET A 1 27.75 -28.06 -28.01
C MET A 1 28.11 -27.45 -26.67
N THR A 2 27.70 -26.20 -26.46
CA THR A 2 28.10 -25.40 -25.29
C THR A 2 27.00 -25.54 -24.24
N ILE A 3 27.32 -26.24 -23.15
CA ILE A 3 26.43 -26.42 -22.01
C ILE A 3 26.40 -25.10 -21.24
N GLU A 4 25.28 -24.38 -21.32
CA GLU A 4 25.00 -23.22 -20.49
C GLU A 4 25.02 -23.63 -19.01
N LYS A 5 25.92 -23.02 -18.24
CA LYS A 5 25.89 -23.09 -16.78
C LYS A 5 24.66 -22.31 -16.31
N VAL A 6 23.59 -23.03 -16.01
CA VAL A 6 22.46 -22.50 -15.23
C VAL A 6 23.00 -22.04 -13.88
N GLY A 7 23.13 -20.72 -13.71
CA GLY A 7 23.56 -20.11 -12.46
C GLY A 7 22.62 -20.52 -11.34
N LYS A 8 23.16 -21.11 -10.27
CA LYS A 8 22.40 -21.39 -9.05
C LYS A 8 21.81 -20.07 -8.55
N LYS A 9 20.49 -19.87 -8.67
CA LYS A 9 19.79 -18.76 -8.02
C LYS A 9 20.14 -18.80 -6.53
N LYS A 10 20.80 -17.77 -6.01
CA LYS A 10 21.06 -17.61 -4.56
C LYS A 10 19.70 -17.74 -3.85
N LYS A 11 19.64 -18.55 -2.79
CA LYS A 11 18.42 -18.72 -2.00
C LYS A 11 18.17 -17.43 -1.21
N ILE A 12 17.27 -16.59 -1.70
CA ILE A 12 16.80 -15.39 -1.00
C ILE A 12 15.77 -15.83 0.06
N SER A 13 15.73 -15.14 1.19
CA SER A 13 14.69 -15.37 2.20
C SER A 13 13.29 -15.12 1.58
N PRO A 14 12.26 -15.95 1.83
CA PRO A 14 10.92 -15.73 1.30
C PRO A 14 10.35 -14.34 1.61
N ILE A 15 10.69 -13.78 2.77
CA ILE A 15 10.29 -12.42 3.17
C ILE A 15 10.97 -11.38 2.28
N LEU A 16 12.26 -11.53 2.03
CA LEU A 16 13.01 -10.61 1.16
C LEU A 16 12.54 -10.72 -0.30
N ASP A 17 12.21 -11.93 -0.77
CA ASP A 17 11.61 -12.13 -2.09
C ASP A 17 10.25 -11.41 -2.20
N GLN A 18 9.39 -11.50 -1.18
CA GLN A 18 8.13 -10.75 -1.12
C GLN A 18 8.35 -9.23 -1.09
N ILE A 19 9.36 -8.72 -0.38
CA ILE A 19 9.66 -7.29 -0.36
C ILE A 19 10.10 -6.81 -1.75
N LEU A 20 11.00 -7.55 -2.41
CA LEU A 20 11.59 -7.15 -3.68
C LEU A 20 10.67 -7.37 -4.88
N ASN A 21 9.90 -8.45 -4.86
CA ASN A 21 9.08 -8.92 -5.98
C ASN A 21 7.58 -8.98 -5.65
N GLY A 22 7.16 -8.41 -4.51
CA GLY A 22 5.75 -8.31 -4.13
C GLY A 22 4.96 -7.46 -5.11
N GLY A 23 3.67 -7.78 -5.25
CA GLY A 23 2.75 -6.99 -6.08
C GLY A 23 2.52 -5.59 -5.50
N ALA A 24 1.94 -4.71 -6.31
CA ALA A 24 1.70 -3.30 -5.97
C ALA A 24 0.93 -3.12 -4.64
N SER A 25 0.03 -4.04 -4.29
CA SER A 25 -0.70 -4.02 -3.01
C SER A 25 0.18 -4.27 -1.77
N THR A 26 1.39 -4.80 -1.93
CA THR A 26 2.25 -5.27 -0.83
C THR A 26 3.63 -4.64 -0.81
N SER A 27 4.10 -4.09 -1.93
CA SER A 27 5.41 -3.48 -2.04
C SER A 27 5.36 -2.25 -2.94
N LEU A 28 5.96 -1.16 -2.47
CA LEU A 28 6.18 0.10 -3.16
C LEU A 28 7.68 0.26 -3.37
N ASN A 29 8.14 -0.02 -4.59
CA ASN A 29 9.56 -0.02 -4.94
C ASN A 29 10.05 1.38 -5.34
N VAL A 30 10.18 2.27 -4.36
CA VAL A 30 10.64 3.66 -4.57
C VAL A 30 12.02 3.67 -5.22
N LEU A 31 12.96 2.87 -4.70
CA LEU A 31 14.30 2.68 -5.27
C LEU A 31 14.28 2.38 -6.77
N GLY A 32 13.47 1.41 -7.19
CA GLY A 32 13.36 0.97 -8.57
C GLY A 32 12.86 2.08 -9.48
N VAL A 33 11.78 2.77 -9.06
CA VAL A 33 11.18 3.88 -9.83
C VAL A 33 12.16 5.05 -9.94
N THR A 34 12.75 5.50 -8.83
CA THR A 34 13.68 6.63 -8.81
C THR A 34 14.89 6.37 -9.72
N ARG A 35 15.42 5.14 -9.75
CA ARG A 35 16.57 4.77 -10.59
C ARG A 35 16.21 4.59 -12.06
N ALA A 36 15.05 4.00 -12.37
CA ALA A 36 14.70 3.62 -13.72
C ALA A 36 14.10 4.78 -14.53
N MET A 37 13.27 5.60 -13.89
CA MET A 37 12.45 6.60 -14.59
C MET A 37 12.91 8.03 -14.36
N ALA A 38 13.77 8.28 -13.36
CA ALA A 38 14.22 9.63 -12.98
C ALA A 38 13.04 10.63 -12.96
N PRO A 39 12.00 10.36 -12.15
CA PRO A 39 10.77 11.13 -12.18
C PRO A 39 11.02 12.61 -11.89
N GLU A 40 10.17 13.47 -12.45
CA GLU A 40 10.28 14.94 -12.33
C GLU A 40 10.24 15.37 -10.85
N THR A 41 9.48 14.64 -10.04
CA THR A 41 9.39 14.83 -8.59
C THR A 41 9.71 13.54 -7.84
N PRO A 42 10.57 13.58 -6.81
CA PRO A 42 10.83 12.41 -5.97
C PRO A 42 9.61 12.10 -5.09
N PHE A 43 9.49 10.85 -4.64
CA PHE A 43 8.37 10.45 -3.78
C PHE A 43 8.54 11.00 -2.35
N PHE A 44 9.74 10.85 -1.82
CA PHE A 44 10.18 11.46 -0.56
C PHE A 44 11.02 12.70 -0.84
N ASP A 45 11.10 13.62 0.11
CA ASP A 45 11.95 14.81 -0.02
C ASP A 45 13.41 14.43 0.28
N SER A 46 13.60 13.50 1.21
CA SER A 46 14.89 12.90 1.55
C SER A 46 15.39 11.99 0.44
N THR A 47 16.60 12.28 -0.06
CA THR A 47 17.27 11.41 -1.02
C THR A 47 17.48 9.98 -0.48
N ALA A 48 17.69 9.83 0.83
CA ALA A 48 17.89 8.52 1.44
C ALA A 48 16.62 7.67 1.41
N LEU A 49 15.45 8.27 1.67
CA LEU A 49 14.17 7.55 1.60
C LEU A 49 13.75 7.19 0.17
N ASN A 50 14.22 7.91 -0.84
CA ASN A 50 13.98 7.52 -2.24
C ASN A 50 14.80 6.29 -2.69
N ARG A 51 15.61 5.71 -1.80
CA ARG A 51 16.46 4.53 -2.06
C ARG A 51 15.98 3.28 -1.33
N VAL A 52 14.74 3.31 -0.84
CA VAL A 52 14.16 2.22 -0.04
C VAL A 52 13.05 1.50 -0.80
N ILE A 53 12.58 0.42 -0.21
CA ILE A 53 11.34 -0.26 -0.61
C ILE A 53 10.40 -0.23 0.59
N VAL A 54 9.21 0.35 0.43
CA VAL A 54 8.18 0.32 1.46
C VAL A 54 7.32 -0.91 1.25
N PHE A 55 7.02 -1.67 2.29
CA PHE A 55 6.29 -2.93 2.17
C PHE A 55 5.23 -3.08 3.25
N LYS A 56 4.24 -3.92 2.95
CA LYS A 56 3.18 -4.37 3.86
C LYS A 56 3.40 -5.83 4.19
N TYR A 57 3.39 -6.14 5.48
CA TYR A 57 3.57 -7.49 5.97
C TYR A 57 2.44 -7.84 6.93
N PRO A 58 1.72 -8.97 6.76
CA PRO A 58 0.69 -9.35 7.70
C PRO A 58 1.28 -9.58 9.09
N ASN A 59 0.64 -9.01 10.10
CA ASN A 59 0.99 -9.24 11.50
C ASN A 59 0.25 -10.49 11.98
N PHE A 60 0.94 -11.61 12.13
CA PHE A 60 0.36 -12.88 12.57
C PHE A 60 0.52 -13.10 14.08
N THR A 61 0.35 -12.06 14.92
CA THR A 61 0.52 -12.17 16.39
C THR A 61 -0.37 -13.25 17.03
N ASP A 62 -1.45 -13.68 16.37
CA ASP A 62 -2.32 -14.76 16.85
C ASP A 62 -1.69 -16.17 16.87
N GLN A 63 -0.46 -16.38 16.38
CA GLN A 63 0.18 -17.71 16.46
C GLN A 63 1.30 -17.82 17.51
N ILE A 64 1.63 -16.75 18.24
CA ILE A 64 2.55 -16.80 19.37
C ILE A 64 2.01 -15.92 20.51
N ALA A 65 0.71 -16.04 20.82
CA ALA A 65 0.30 -15.83 22.19
C ALA A 65 0.90 -16.99 22.99
N ASP A 66 1.96 -16.69 23.74
CA ASP A 66 2.54 -17.58 24.74
C ASP A 66 1.44 -18.38 25.44
N THR A 67 1.60 -19.69 25.44
CA THR A 67 0.74 -20.66 26.11
C THR A 67 0.79 -20.52 27.65
N ASN A 68 1.02 -19.33 28.22
CA ASN A 68 1.18 -19.13 29.66
C ASN A 68 0.73 -17.78 30.24
N THR A 69 -0.01 -16.93 29.52
CA THR A 69 -0.70 -15.79 30.15
C THR A 69 -2.19 -15.78 29.84
N HIS A 70 -2.89 -16.82 30.33
CA HIS A 70 -4.32 -16.71 30.60
C HIS A 70 -4.48 -16.15 32.02
N ASP A 71 -4.80 -14.85 32.12
CA ASP A 71 -5.37 -14.29 33.34
C ASP A 71 -6.86 -14.69 33.38
N TYR A 72 -7.20 -15.66 34.24
CA TYR A 72 -8.55 -16.21 34.35
C TYR A 72 -9.53 -15.30 35.13
N THR A 73 -9.15 -14.07 35.49
CA THR A 73 -9.93 -13.25 36.42
C THR A 73 -10.97 -12.36 35.76
N THR A 74 -10.90 -12.10 34.46
CA THR A 74 -11.89 -11.28 33.74
C THR A 74 -12.28 -11.94 32.44
N GLY A 75 -13.50 -12.48 32.36
CA GLY A 75 -14.08 -13.13 31.19
C GLY A 75 -14.40 -12.18 30.01
N GLU A 76 -13.52 -11.23 29.73
CA GLU A 76 -13.60 -10.33 28.59
C GLU A 76 -12.53 -10.76 27.57
N THR A 77 -12.98 -11.36 26.47
CA THR A 77 -12.16 -11.49 25.26
C THR A 77 -11.92 -10.10 24.69
N HIS A 78 -10.84 -9.44 25.09
CA HIS A 78 -10.34 -8.30 24.36
C HIS A 78 -9.89 -8.78 22.99
N LEU A 79 -10.64 -8.42 21.94
CA LEU A 79 -10.11 -8.41 20.58
C LEU A 79 -8.82 -7.59 20.63
N SER A 80 -7.68 -8.23 20.39
CA SER A 80 -6.39 -7.55 20.35
C SER A 80 -6.51 -6.37 19.39
N THR A 81 -6.23 -5.16 19.88
CA THR A 81 -6.24 -3.92 19.11
C THR A 81 -5.09 -3.83 18.09
N GLU A 82 -4.38 -4.94 17.84
CA GLU A 82 -3.27 -5.00 16.92
C GLU A 82 -3.77 -5.02 15.48
N ARG A 83 -3.32 -4.04 14.70
CA ARG A 83 -3.65 -3.94 13.28
C ARG A 83 -3.06 -5.15 12.55
N PRO A 84 -3.83 -5.80 11.66
CA PRO A 84 -3.46 -7.07 11.03
C PRO A 84 -2.32 -6.96 10.00
N VAL A 85 -1.86 -5.75 9.70
CA VAL A 85 -0.81 -5.47 8.72
C VAL A 85 0.16 -4.45 9.30
N GLU A 86 1.44 -4.78 9.23
CA GLU A 86 2.54 -3.89 9.54
C GLU A 86 3.10 -3.24 8.26
N THR A 87 3.64 -2.04 8.44
CA THR A 87 4.36 -1.33 7.39
C THR A 87 5.83 -1.33 7.75
N GLY A 88 6.67 -1.69 6.78
CA GLY A 88 8.10 -1.67 6.94
C GLY A 88 8.79 -0.92 5.82
N VAL A 89 10.00 -0.47 6.11
CA VAL A 89 10.93 0.15 5.17
C VAL A 89 12.12 -0.78 5.05
N TYR A 90 12.38 -1.28 3.85
CA TYR A 90 13.57 -2.06 3.53
C TYR A 90 14.63 -1.15 2.92
N ILE A 91 15.80 -1.12 3.56
CA ILE A 91 16.97 -0.35 3.19
C ILE A 91 18.04 -1.35 2.71
N PRO A 92 18.31 -1.44 1.39
CA PRO A 92 19.37 -2.30 0.89
C PRO A 92 20.75 -1.89 1.40
N ASN A 93 21.64 -2.87 1.61
CA ASN A 93 23.06 -2.57 1.85
C ASN A 93 23.74 -1.96 0.61
N ASP A 94 23.32 -2.41 -0.57
CA ASP A 94 23.75 -1.90 -1.88
C ASP A 94 22.51 -1.74 -2.78
N GLU A 95 22.27 -0.50 -3.21
CA GLU A 95 21.15 -0.10 -4.06
C GLU A 95 21.16 -0.79 -5.44
N THR A 96 22.33 -1.21 -5.91
CA THR A 96 22.50 -1.86 -7.22
C THR A 96 22.13 -3.35 -7.19
N ILE A 97 22.22 -3.98 -6.02
CA ILE A 97 21.99 -5.41 -5.80
C ILE A 97 21.16 -5.66 -4.52
N PRO A 98 19.90 -5.18 -4.48
CA PRO A 98 19.09 -5.19 -3.26
C PRO A 98 18.72 -6.60 -2.76
N ASN A 99 18.95 -7.63 -3.57
CA ASN A 99 18.78 -9.03 -3.22
C ASN A 99 19.93 -9.62 -2.37
N GLU A 100 21.05 -8.90 -2.20
CA GLU A 100 22.16 -9.33 -1.34
C GLU A 100 21.92 -9.01 0.14
N GLY A 101 20.81 -8.35 0.46
CA GLY A 101 20.36 -8.08 1.82
C GLY A 101 20.42 -6.61 2.20
N GLY A 102 19.96 -6.33 3.41
CA GLY A 102 19.71 -5.00 3.92
C GLY A 102 19.01 -5.04 5.26
N TYR A 103 18.47 -3.90 5.68
CA TYR A 103 17.76 -3.72 6.94
C TYR A 103 16.28 -3.51 6.69
N ALA A 104 15.43 -4.30 7.34
CA ALA A 104 14.00 -4.04 7.39
C ALA A 104 13.66 -3.35 8.73
N ILE A 105 13.02 -2.19 8.66
CA ILE A 105 12.62 -1.39 9.81
C ILE A 105 11.11 -1.25 9.79
N TYR A 106 10.43 -1.83 10.77
CA TYR A 106 8.97 -1.73 10.91
C TYR A 106 8.60 -0.40 11.56
N LEU A 107 7.60 0.31 11.03
CA LEU A 107 7.25 1.66 11.48
C LEU A 107 6.70 1.67 12.92
N ARG A 108 6.03 0.59 13.34
CA ARG A 108 5.43 0.47 14.67
C ARG A 108 6.34 -0.16 15.72
N GLN A 109 7.53 -0.65 15.34
CA GLN A 109 8.46 -1.20 16.32
C GLN A 109 9.01 -0.09 17.23
N ARG A 110 9.31 -0.44 18.48
CA ARG A 110 9.87 0.51 19.44
C ARG A 110 11.18 1.11 18.91
N GLY A 111 11.25 2.43 18.83
CA GLY A 111 12.44 3.13 18.35
C GLY A 111 12.61 3.18 16.83
N SER A 112 11.57 2.84 16.04
CA SER A 112 11.57 2.89 14.58
C SER A 112 12.11 4.21 14.01
N ALA A 113 11.64 5.36 14.51
CA ALA A 113 12.08 6.68 14.06
C ALA A 113 13.58 6.91 14.28
N GLY A 114 14.13 6.42 15.39
CA GLY A 114 15.57 6.49 15.67
C GLY A 114 16.38 5.61 14.73
N LEU A 115 15.91 4.39 14.48
CA LEU A 115 16.53 3.46 13.53
C LEU A 115 16.51 4.01 12.11
N LEU A 116 15.38 4.55 11.65
CA LEU A 116 15.27 5.18 10.34
C LEU A 116 16.29 6.32 10.20
N LYS A 117 16.36 7.24 11.16
CA LYS A 117 17.35 8.33 11.14
C LYS A 117 18.79 7.83 11.09
N GLN A 118 19.10 6.79 11.87
CA GLN A 118 20.43 6.19 11.92
C GLN A 118 20.81 5.55 10.58
N TYR A 119 19.94 4.72 10.01
CA TYR A 119 20.24 3.99 8.77
C TYR A 119 20.14 4.85 7.51
N LEU A 120 19.35 5.93 7.55
CA LEU A 120 19.19 6.87 6.43
C LEU A 120 20.17 8.05 6.52
N GLY A 121 20.98 8.13 7.59
CA GLY A 121 22.04 9.13 7.74
C GLY A 121 21.52 10.55 7.93
N VAL A 122 20.37 10.71 8.60
CA VAL A 122 19.69 12.01 8.71
C VAL A 122 20.11 12.77 9.96
N SER A 123 20.44 14.05 9.77
CA SER A 123 20.88 14.95 10.83
C SER A 123 19.71 15.51 11.64
N GLU A 124 19.93 15.86 12.91
CA GLU A 124 18.90 16.52 13.73
C GLU A 124 18.53 17.89 13.13
N GLY A 125 17.22 18.14 12.94
CA GLY A 125 16.70 19.40 12.42
C GLY A 125 16.34 19.41 10.92
N ASP A 126 16.45 18.28 10.23
CA ASP A 126 16.03 18.15 8.84
C ASP A 126 14.50 18.19 8.70
N THR A 127 13.96 19.29 8.18
CA THR A 127 12.51 19.47 7.97
C THR A 127 11.97 18.52 6.91
N ALA A 128 12.79 18.14 5.91
CA ALA A 128 12.38 17.19 4.88
C ALA A 128 12.06 15.81 5.49
N MET A 129 12.82 15.41 6.52
CA MET A 129 12.54 14.18 7.25
C MET A 129 11.24 14.24 8.04
N ALA A 130 10.83 15.40 8.57
CA ALA A 130 9.56 15.51 9.29
C ALA A 130 8.36 15.26 8.35
N ASP A 131 8.39 15.84 7.16
CA ASP A 131 7.34 15.65 6.15
C ASP A 131 7.34 14.24 5.57
N ASP A 132 8.52 13.65 5.37
CA ASP A 132 8.63 12.25 4.93
C ASP A 132 8.17 11.26 6.00
N MET A 133 8.43 11.51 7.29
CA MET A 133 7.89 10.69 8.37
C MET A 133 6.36 10.79 8.41
N ARG A 134 5.79 11.97 8.16
CA ARG A 134 4.33 12.13 8.01
C ARG A 134 3.81 11.30 6.82
N LYS A 135 4.49 11.32 5.67
CA LYS A 135 4.15 10.46 4.51
C LYS A 135 4.20 8.97 4.89
N LEU A 136 5.22 8.53 5.61
CA LEU A 136 5.33 7.15 6.10
C LEU A 136 4.20 6.77 7.07
N ASP A 137 3.78 7.70 7.94
CA ASP A 137 2.66 7.50 8.87
C ASP A 137 1.30 7.40 8.15
N LEU A 138 1.11 8.14 7.06
CA LEU A 138 -0.07 8.01 6.19
C LEU A 138 -0.08 6.65 5.49
N ILE A 139 1.07 6.26 4.93
CA ILE A 139 1.25 4.94 4.34
C ILE A 139 1.02 3.86 5.40
N ASP A 140 1.36 4.08 6.66
CA ASP A 140 1.13 3.09 7.71
C ASP A 140 -0.36 2.85 8.02
N GLN A 141 -1.20 3.85 7.81
CA GLN A 141 -2.64 3.78 8.11
C GLN A 141 -3.43 3.01 7.05
N ILE A 142 -2.95 2.95 5.81
CA ILE A 142 -3.63 2.19 4.76
C ILE A 142 -3.39 0.68 4.91
N PRO A 143 -4.40 -0.16 4.63
CA PRO A 143 -4.29 -1.61 4.79
C PRO A 143 -3.43 -2.28 3.69
N SER A 144 -3.20 -1.59 2.58
CA SER A 144 -2.53 -2.09 1.38
C SER A 144 -1.84 -0.93 0.67
N LEU A 145 -0.76 -1.22 -0.06
CA LEU A 145 -0.05 -0.26 -0.93
C LEU A 145 -0.68 -0.15 -2.32
N ASP A 146 -1.90 -0.68 -2.50
CA ASP A 146 -2.64 -0.59 -3.74
C ASP A 146 -2.63 0.84 -4.29
N PRO A 147 -2.32 1.04 -5.60
CA PRO A 147 -2.22 2.35 -6.21
C PRO A 147 -3.37 3.29 -5.91
N PHE A 148 -4.60 2.77 -5.93
CA PHE A 148 -5.80 3.58 -5.69
C PHE A 148 -5.83 4.05 -4.24
N LEU A 149 -5.65 3.15 -3.27
CA LEU A 149 -5.65 3.49 -1.85
C LEU A 149 -4.52 4.47 -1.50
N LEU A 150 -3.32 4.22 -2.02
CA LEU A 150 -2.16 5.06 -1.81
C LEU A 150 -2.39 6.46 -2.39
N LYS A 151 -2.87 6.55 -3.64
CA LYS A 151 -3.19 7.81 -4.31
C LYS A 151 -4.25 8.59 -3.55
N THR A 152 -5.39 7.97 -3.25
CA THR A 152 -6.50 8.63 -2.57
C THR A 152 -6.07 9.17 -1.19
N THR A 153 -5.30 8.40 -0.43
CA THR A 153 -4.83 8.83 0.89
C THR A 153 -3.87 10.00 0.80
N LEU A 154 -2.95 10.00 -0.17
CA LEU A 154 -2.02 11.12 -0.38
C LEU A 154 -2.75 12.39 -0.87
N GLU A 155 -3.71 12.25 -1.80
CA GLU A 155 -4.50 13.35 -2.33
C GLU A 155 -5.42 13.99 -1.27
N GLN A 156 -6.01 13.19 -0.37
CA GLN A 156 -6.79 13.68 0.78
C GLN A 156 -5.96 14.61 1.68
N GLU A 157 -4.66 14.33 1.80
CA GLU A 157 -3.69 15.13 2.56
C GLU A 157 -2.98 16.20 1.71
N LYS A 158 -3.44 16.41 0.47
CA LYS A 158 -2.87 17.37 -0.50
C LYS A 158 -1.39 17.11 -0.83
N ILE A 159 -0.97 15.85 -0.74
CA ILE A 159 0.37 15.39 -1.12
C ILE A 159 0.29 14.87 -2.55
N TYR A 160 0.99 15.55 -3.46
CA TYR A 160 1.06 15.13 -4.86
C TYR A 160 2.34 14.33 -5.09
N VAL A 161 2.18 13.14 -5.69
CA VAL A 161 3.30 12.26 -6.05
C VAL A 161 3.29 11.99 -7.55
N ASP A 162 4.46 11.79 -8.13
CA ASP A 162 4.58 11.43 -9.54
C ASP A 162 3.84 10.10 -9.81
N PRO A 163 2.95 10.03 -10.83
CA PRO A 163 2.22 8.81 -11.19
C PRO A 163 3.12 7.59 -11.43
N ALA A 164 4.38 7.81 -11.79
CA ALA A 164 5.40 6.78 -11.93
C ALA A 164 5.56 5.91 -10.67
N TYR A 165 5.41 6.48 -9.46
CA TYR A 165 5.50 5.73 -8.20
C TYR A 165 4.24 4.94 -7.87
N LEU A 166 3.10 5.34 -8.41
CA LEU A 166 1.82 4.70 -8.14
C LEU A 166 1.61 3.47 -9.02
N ASN A 167 2.58 3.09 -9.86
CA ASN A 167 2.49 1.94 -10.77
C ASN A 167 1.15 1.89 -11.54
N MET A 168 0.57 3.06 -11.83
CA MET A 168 -0.58 3.17 -12.73
C MET A 168 -0.06 2.96 -14.16
N ALA A 169 0.34 1.73 -14.48
CA ALA A 169 0.13 1.27 -15.84
C ALA A 169 -1.39 1.38 -16.02
N HIS A 170 -1.86 2.32 -16.84
CA HIS A 170 -3.29 2.58 -17.10
C HIS A 170 -4.16 1.30 -17.23
N LYS A 171 -3.54 0.20 -17.67
CA LYS A 171 -4.12 -1.13 -17.73
C LYS A 171 -4.59 -1.71 -16.38
N GLU A 172 -3.84 -1.53 -15.28
CA GLU A 172 -4.23 -2.04 -13.94
C GLU A 172 -5.42 -1.26 -13.35
N GLU A 173 -5.51 0.06 -13.59
CA GLU A 173 -6.65 0.87 -13.17
C GLU A 173 -7.94 0.41 -13.85
N ASP A 174 -7.87 0.16 -15.17
CA ASP A 174 -9.00 -0.37 -15.94
C ASP A 174 -9.35 -1.80 -15.53
N GLU A 175 -8.36 -2.65 -15.23
CA GLU A 175 -8.58 -4.00 -14.69
C GLU A 175 -9.28 -3.97 -13.32
N ILE A 176 -8.89 -3.08 -12.41
CA ILE A 176 -9.54 -2.89 -11.10
C ILE A 176 -10.96 -2.35 -11.28
N LYS A 177 -11.17 -1.35 -12.15
CA LYS A 177 -12.50 -0.84 -12.50
C LYS A 177 -13.38 -1.96 -13.05
N ASN A 178 -12.84 -2.83 -13.90
CA ASN A 178 -13.57 -3.96 -14.47
C ASN A 178 -13.94 -4.99 -13.40
N VAL A 179 -13.02 -5.36 -12.52
CA VAL A 179 -13.29 -6.31 -11.41
C VAL A 179 -14.37 -5.78 -10.46
N ILE A 180 -14.34 -4.49 -10.13
CA ILE A 180 -15.38 -3.91 -9.26
C ILE A 180 -16.69 -3.79 -10.03
N SER A 181 -16.65 -3.46 -11.33
CA SER A 181 -17.83 -3.45 -12.20
C SER A 181 -18.54 -4.81 -12.21
N GLU A 182 -17.79 -5.89 -12.37
CA GLU A 182 -18.30 -7.27 -12.37
C GLU A 182 -18.96 -7.65 -11.02
N LYS A 183 -18.41 -7.16 -9.90
CA LYS A 183 -18.97 -7.44 -8.57
C LYS A 183 -20.17 -6.57 -8.20
N VAL A 184 -20.23 -5.34 -8.70
CA VAL A 184 -21.29 -4.37 -8.40
C VAL A 184 -22.52 -4.57 -9.29
N GLN A 185 -22.35 -4.95 -10.56
CA GLN A 185 -23.44 -5.25 -11.49
C GLN A 185 -24.54 -6.18 -10.92
N PRO A 186 -24.23 -7.35 -10.31
CA PRO A 186 -25.27 -8.23 -9.78
C PRO A 186 -25.98 -7.65 -8.54
N ILE A 187 -25.32 -6.75 -7.79
CA ILE A 187 -25.92 -6.08 -6.62
C ILE A 187 -26.93 -5.04 -7.10
N VAL A 188 -26.54 -4.20 -8.06
CA VAL A 188 -27.41 -3.19 -8.69
C VAL A 188 -28.57 -3.85 -9.43
N GLY A 189 -28.30 -4.92 -10.18
CA GLY A 189 -29.32 -5.69 -10.89
C GLY A 189 -30.38 -6.29 -9.96
N ARG A 190 -29.97 -6.81 -8.79
CA ARG A 190 -30.92 -7.29 -7.76
C ARG A 190 -31.71 -6.18 -7.10
N ALA A 191 -31.12 -5.00 -6.91
CA ALA A 191 -31.79 -3.85 -6.31
C ALA A 191 -32.83 -3.20 -7.24
N LEU A 192 -32.61 -3.23 -8.57
CA LEU A 192 -33.43 -2.53 -9.56
C LEU A 192 -34.39 -3.43 -10.36
N GLY A 193 -34.30 -4.76 -10.21
CA GLY A 193 -35.31 -5.70 -10.70
C GLY A 193 -35.52 -5.76 -12.21
N THR A 194 -34.58 -5.26 -13.03
CA THR A 194 -34.71 -5.29 -14.51
C THR A 194 -33.36 -5.53 -15.22
N ASP A 195 -33.31 -6.57 -16.07
CA ASP A 195 -32.06 -7.12 -16.63
C ASP A 195 -31.39 -6.28 -17.74
N LYS A 196 -32.09 -5.35 -18.40
CA LYS A 196 -31.54 -4.58 -19.54
C LYS A 196 -31.23 -3.12 -19.25
N ALA A 197 -32.00 -2.45 -18.39
CA ALA A 197 -31.69 -1.11 -17.90
C ALA A 197 -30.56 -1.11 -16.84
N SER A 198 -30.30 -2.28 -16.26
CA SER A 198 -29.30 -2.55 -15.23
C SER A 198 -27.86 -2.25 -15.66
N ILE A 199 -27.48 -2.55 -16.90
CA ILE A 199 -26.07 -2.48 -17.32
C ILE A 199 -25.60 -1.03 -17.48
N GLU A 200 -26.38 -0.21 -18.19
CA GLU A 200 -26.05 1.20 -18.43
C GLU A 200 -26.08 2.00 -17.12
N MET A 201 -27.03 1.68 -16.23
CA MET A 201 -27.16 2.31 -14.92
C MET A 201 -26.07 1.84 -13.93
N SER A 202 -25.64 0.58 -14.01
CA SER A 202 -24.48 0.08 -13.26
C SER A 202 -23.20 0.77 -13.70
N GLN A 203 -22.97 0.93 -15.01
CA GLN A 203 -21.79 1.65 -15.53
C GLN A 203 -21.76 3.10 -15.06
N ARG A 204 -22.92 3.78 -15.03
CA ARG A 204 -23.03 5.15 -14.49
C ARG A 204 -22.82 5.20 -12.97
N PHE A 205 -23.30 4.20 -12.23
CA PHE A 205 -23.05 4.08 -10.79
C PHE A 205 -21.57 3.84 -10.47
N ILE A 206 -20.91 2.98 -11.26
CA ILE A 206 -19.46 2.75 -11.16
C ILE A 206 -18.72 4.03 -11.52
N ALA A 207 -19.11 4.77 -12.56
CA ALA A 207 -18.50 6.08 -12.84
C ALA A 207 -18.65 7.06 -11.66
N ALA A 208 -19.82 7.09 -11.02
CA ALA A 208 -20.11 7.98 -9.90
C ALA A 208 -19.32 7.66 -8.61
N ILE A 209 -18.90 6.41 -8.39
CA ILE A 209 -18.03 6.05 -7.24
C ILE A 209 -16.62 6.63 -7.43
N TRP A 210 -16.14 6.78 -8.67
CA TRP A 210 -14.79 7.25 -8.98
C TRP A 210 -14.72 8.74 -9.30
N ASP A 211 -15.80 9.32 -9.82
CA ASP A 211 -15.95 10.74 -10.06
C ASP A 211 -17.36 11.20 -9.66
N PRO A 212 -17.54 11.78 -8.46
CA PRO A 212 -18.83 12.26 -7.99
C PRO A 212 -19.23 13.63 -8.55
N THR A 213 -18.46 14.21 -9.48
CA THR A 213 -18.72 15.51 -10.09
C THR A 213 -20.04 15.60 -10.89
N PRO A 214 -20.54 14.53 -11.56
CA PRO A 214 -21.82 14.58 -12.24
C PRO A 214 -22.98 14.77 -11.26
N PRO A 215 -23.93 15.70 -11.51
CA PRO A 215 -25.04 16.00 -10.60
C PRO A 215 -25.97 14.80 -10.34
N GLU A 216 -25.99 13.79 -11.23
CA GLU A 216 -26.76 12.57 -10.98
C GLU A 216 -26.14 11.66 -9.91
N ALA A 217 -24.81 11.71 -9.69
CA ALA A 217 -24.11 10.90 -8.68
C ALA A 217 -24.66 11.16 -7.26
N LYS A 218 -25.03 12.40 -6.98
CA LYS A 218 -25.63 12.83 -5.70
C LYS A 218 -26.96 12.14 -5.40
N ILE A 219 -27.80 11.96 -6.43
CA ILE A 219 -29.09 11.27 -6.31
C ILE A 219 -28.90 9.79 -5.96
N PHE A 220 -27.83 9.17 -6.47
CA PHE A 220 -27.49 7.78 -6.16
C PHE A 220 -26.93 7.61 -4.74
N ILE A 221 -26.03 8.50 -4.30
CA ILE A 221 -25.50 8.51 -2.92
C ILE A 221 -26.64 8.66 -1.90
N ASP A 222 -27.57 9.58 -2.18
CA ASP A 222 -28.76 9.82 -1.36
C ASP A 222 -29.72 8.61 -1.32
N ALA A 223 -29.92 7.93 -2.46
CA ALA A 223 -30.79 6.75 -2.56
C ALA A 223 -30.26 5.54 -1.79
N PHE A 224 -28.92 5.38 -1.69
CA PHE A 224 -28.28 4.30 -0.96
C PHE A 224 -27.98 4.62 0.51
N LYS A 225 -28.32 5.83 1.00
CA LYS A 225 -27.99 6.31 2.35
C LYS A 225 -26.52 6.12 2.71
N ILE A 226 -25.63 6.27 1.74
CA ILE A 226 -24.18 6.31 2.00
C ILE A 226 -23.93 7.73 2.51
N SER A 227 -24.19 7.95 3.80
CA SER A 227 -23.98 9.23 4.45
C SER A 227 -22.50 9.58 4.41
N GLU A 228 -22.17 10.73 3.82
CA GLU A 228 -20.91 11.42 4.09
C GLU A 228 -20.80 11.62 5.60
N ASN A 229 -19.75 11.06 6.18
CA ASN A 229 -19.31 11.33 7.53
C ASN A 229 -17.83 11.69 7.45
#